data_AF-A0A6J0DTS2-F1
#
_entry.id   AF-A0A6J0DTS2-F1
#
_cell.length_a   1.000
_cell.length_b   1.000
_cell.length_c   1.000
_cell.angle_alpha   90.00
_cell.angle_beta   90.00
_cell.angle_gamma   90.00
#
_symmetry.space_group_name_H-M   'P 1'
#
loop_
_entity.id
_entity.type
_entity.pdbx_description
1 polymer ?
#
loop_
_entity_poly.entity_id
_entity_poly.type
_entity_poly.pdbx_seq_one_letter_code
_entity_poly.pdbx_strand_id
1 'polypeptide(L)'
;MYNDGVPKSTNYSRKYGHTKDSQLLISQPNIYSCSIPNTFHQELIHMPQLCAKSSSLKIRGRHLTVLQSAQGQNFFHFVKSNSYTDDIFTAWMAQQLKTDLLAETWQRKGHALPSNCSLPYHVYNIKAIKLYHRPYFSSYHDHSKWCVSTQGSKYRWTCIGDLNRDPRQAFRSGGFICTHNQEIYYAFHRLLVHYEPCD
;
A
#
# COMPACT_ATOMS: atom_id res chain seq x y z
N MET A 1 3.53 -20.26 -0.29
CA MET A 1 3.49 -20.39 -1.75
C MET A 1 3.56 -19.00 -2.39
N TYR A 2 4.77 -18.48 -2.52
CA TYR A 2 5.22 -17.70 -3.67
C TYR A 2 6.58 -18.30 -3.95
N ASN A 3 6.60 -19.29 -4.82
CA ASN A 3 7.82 -19.97 -5.23
C ASN A 3 8.08 -19.56 -6.68
N ASP A 4 8.14 -18.25 -6.88
CA ASP A 4 8.70 -17.71 -8.11
C ASP A 4 10.20 -17.90 -7.95
N GLY A 5 10.77 -18.80 -8.75
CA GLY A 5 12.20 -19.08 -8.74
C GLY A 5 12.99 -17.76 -8.80
N VAL A 6 14.12 -17.71 -8.08
CA VAL A 6 14.98 -16.51 -8.03
C VAL A 6 15.23 -16.03 -9.47
N PRO A 7 14.74 -14.83 -9.85
CA PRO A 7 14.92 -14.34 -11.21
C PRO A 7 16.41 -14.29 -11.53
N LYS A 8 16.81 -14.76 -12.72
CA LYS A 8 18.19 -14.57 -13.21
C LYS A 8 18.52 -13.08 -13.15
N SER A 9 19.70 -12.73 -12.63
CA SER A 9 20.08 -11.34 -12.42
C SER A 9 20.22 -10.60 -13.76
N THR A 10 19.12 -10.04 -14.25
CA THR A 10 19.14 -9.04 -15.30
C THR A 10 19.57 -7.73 -14.66
N ASN A 11 20.69 -7.15 -15.12
CA ASN A 11 21.24 -5.83 -14.78
C ASN A 11 20.46 -5.10 -13.68
N TYR A 12 20.73 -5.47 -12.42
CA TYR A 12 20.14 -4.79 -11.28
C TYR A 12 20.60 -3.34 -11.34
N SER A 13 19.66 -2.42 -11.60
CA SER A 13 19.97 -1.00 -11.59
C SER A 13 20.31 -0.63 -10.15
N ARG A 14 21.60 -0.47 -9.87
CA ARG A 14 22.20 -0.01 -8.59
C ARG A 14 21.65 1.33 -8.09
N LYS A 15 20.76 1.97 -8.86
CA LYS A 15 20.22 3.29 -8.57
C LYS A 15 18.99 3.25 -7.67
N TYR A 16 18.30 2.10 -7.53
CA TYR A 16 16.98 2.04 -6.89
C TYR A 16 16.85 1.07 -5.70
N GLY A 17 17.87 0.26 -5.39
CA GLY A 17 17.82 -0.67 -4.25
C GLY A 17 17.77 0.06 -2.91
N HIS A 18 18.57 1.12 -2.77
CA HIS A 18 18.61 2.00 -1.60
C HIS A 18 17.24 2.54 -1.16
N THR A 19 16.37 2.89 -2.12
CA THR A 19 15.05 3.45 -1.83
C THR A 19 14.12 2.41 -1.23
N LYS A 20 14.14 1.18 -1.75
CA LYS A 20 13.33 0.07 -1.22
C LYS A 20 13.81 -0.34 0.18
N ASP A 21 15.12 -0.40 0.35
CA ASP A 21 15.77 -0.66 1.64
C ASP A 21 15.30 0.31 2.74
N SER A 22 15.30 1.61 2.41
CA SER A 22 14.86 2.67 3.33
C SER A 22 13.36 2.58 3.66
N GLN A 23 12.52 2.23 2.68
CA GLN A 23 11.08 2.03 2.92
C GLN A 23 10.83 0.83 3.83
N LEU A 24 11.56 -0.27 3.64
CA LEU A 24 11.44 -1.47 4.47
C LEU A 24 11.81 -1.18 5.92
N LEU A 25 12.84 -0.37 6.16
CA LEU A 25 13.20 0.07 7.51
C LEU A 25 12.03 0.77 8.21
N ILE A 26 11.25 1.59 7.50
CA ILE A 26 10.09 2.29 8.08
C ILE A 26 8.94 1.33 8.36
N SER A 27 8.66 0.41 7.44
CA SER A 27 7.58 -0.58 7.61
C SER A 27 7.89 -1.66 8.67
N GLN A 28 9.16 -1.86 9.06
CA GLN A 28 9.59 -2.87 10.03
C GLN A 28 8.87 -4.23 9.87
N PRO A 29 8.98 -4.88 8.71
CA PRO A 29 8.32 -6.17 8.50
C PRO A 29 8.93 -7.24 9.40
N ASN A 30 8.13 -8.22 9.78
CA ASN A 30 8.64 -9.41 10.48
C ASN A 30 9.47 -10.26 9.50
N ILE A 31 10.78 -10.27 9.71
CA ILE A 31 11.72 -11.02 8.88
C ILE A 31 11.84 -12.46 9.40
N TYR A 32 11.49 -13.42 8.55
CA TYR A 32 11.54 -14.86 8.87
C TYR A 32 12.82 -15.55 8.39
N SER A 33 13.38 -15.10 7.27
CA SER A 33 14.60 -15.64 6.68
C SER A 33 15.35 -14.53 5.95
N CYS A 34 16.69 -14.59 5.98
CA CYS A 34 17.56 -13.61 5.36
C CYS A 34 18.68 -14.27 4.57
N SER A 35 18.81 -13.86 3.31
CA SER A 35 19.94 -14.21 2.45
C SER A 35 20.26 -12.99 1.59
N ILE A 36 21.26 -12.22 2.00
CA ILE A 36 21.72 -11.02 1.27
C ILE A 36 23.12 -11.31 0.74
N PRO A 37 23.33 -11.36 -0.59
CA PRO A 37 24.67 -11.52 -1.15
C PRO A 37 25.58 -10.34 -0.75
N ASN A 38 26.84 -10.64 -0.43
CA ASN A 38 27.83 -9.64 -0.01
C ASN A 38 27.96 -8.45 -0.98
N THR A 39 27.72 -8.68 -2.28
CA THR A 39 27.73 -7.65 -3.32
C THR A 39 26.72 -6.53 -3.09
N PHE A 40 25.64 -6.77 -2.32
CA PHE A 40 24.59 -5.79 -2.05
C PHE A 40 24.71 -5.10 -0.69
N HIS A 41 25.65 -5.50 0.19
CA HIS A 41 25.75 -4.94 1.55
C HIS A 41 26.06 -3.43 1.58
N GLN A 42 26.78 -2.92 0.58
CA GLN A 42 27.04 -1.49 0.46
C GLN A 42 25.81 -0.70 -0.03
N GLU A 43 24.88 -1.35 -0.74
CA GLU A 43 23.67 -0.73 -1.28
C GLU A 43 22.50 -0.82 -0.30
N LEU A 44 22.24 -2.04 0.18
CA LEU A 44 21.12 -2.36 1.07
C LEU A 44 21.60 -2.27 2.52
N ILE A 45 21.90 -1.07 2.99
CA ILE A 45 22.53 -0.87 4.30
C ILE A 45 21.60 -1.18 5.48
N HIS A 46 20.27 -1.06 5.30
CA HIS A 46 19.29 -1.31 6.35
C HIS A 46 18.81 -2.77 6.38
N MET A 47 18.83 -3.48 5.25
CA MET A 47 18.40 -4.89 5.21
C MET A 47 19.19 -5.80 6.17
N PRO A 48 20.54 -5.74 6.26
CA PRO A 48 21.30 -6.47 7.28
C PRO A 48 20.88 -6.11 8.71
N GLN A 49 20.53 -4.84 8.96
CA GLN A 49 20.07 -4.37 10.27
C GLN A 49 18.69 -4.94 10.62
N LEU A 50 17.78 -4.97 9.64
CA LEU A 50 16.47 -5.60 9.74
C LEU A 50 16.59 -7.11 9.98
N CYS A 51 17.52 -7.78 9.27
CA CYS A 51 17.82 -9.19 9.46
C CYS A 51 18.33 -9.48 10.88
N ALA A 52 19.18 -8.62 11.42
CA ALA A 52 19.71 -8.72 12.78
C ALA A 52 18.71 -8.30 13.87
N LYS A 53 17.50 -7.82 13.50
CA LYS A 53 16.49 -7.26 14.41
C LYS A 53 17.04 -6.15 15.32
N SER A 54 17.95 -5.33 14.80
CA SER A 54 18.53 -4.21 15.56
C SER A 54 17.48 -3.12 15.81
N SER A 55 17.26 -2.76 17.07
CA SER A 55 16.17 -1.87 17.53
C SER A 55 16.56 -0.39 17.66
N SER A 56 17.78 0.00 17.29
CA SER A 56 18.38 1.28 17.72
C SER A 56 18.19 2.48 16.78
N LEU A 57 17.32 2.41 15.76
CA LEU A 57 17.18 3.48 14.77
C LEU A 57 15.98 4.38 15.04
N LYS A 58 16.19 5.70 14.91
CA LYS A 58 15.10 6.68 14.90
C LYS A 58 14.35 6.55 13.58
N ILE A 59 13.19 5.90 13.61
CA ILE A 59 12.38 5.63 12.42
C ILE A 59 11.44 6.80 12.16
N ARG A 60 11.39 7.27 10.90
CA ARG A 60 10.43 8.29 10.47
C ARG A 60 9.00 7.75 10.58
N GLY A 61 8.05 8.57 11.02
CA GLY A 61 6.65 8.16 11.14
C GLY A 61 6.02 7.75 9.80
N ARG A 62 6.38 8.44 8.72
CA ARG A 62 5.90 8.16 7.36
C ARG A 62 6.87 8.66 6.29
N HIS A 63 6.83 8.06 5.11
CA HIS A 63 7.61 8.49 3.96
C HIS A 63 6.98 8.12 2.62
N LEU A 64 6.93 9.07 1.70
CA LEU A 64 6.53 8.85 0.31
C LEU A 64 7.78 8.90 -0.57
N THR A 65 7.89 7.94 -1.46
CA THR A 65 8.91 7.95 -2.53
C THR A 65 8.32 7.46 -3.85
N VAL A 66 9.05 7.66 -4.94
CA VAL A 66 8.69 7.12 -6.26
C VAL A 66 9.68 6.02 -6.61
N LEU A 67 9.15 4.81 -6.81
CA LEU A 67 9.88 3.66 -7.32
C LEU A 67 9.70 3.58 -8.83
N GLN A 68 10.73 3.14 -9.54
CA GLN A 68 10.65 2.91 -10.98
C GLN A 68 10.86 1.42 -11.27
N SER A 69 10.03 0.86 -12.14
CA SER A 69 10.23 -0.49 -12.67
C SER A 69 11.40 -0.53 -13.65
N ALA A 70 11.87 -1.74 -13.99
CA ALA A 70 12.94 -1.93 -14.98
C ALA A 70 12.60 -1.34 -16.37
N GLN A 71 11.31 -1.24 -16.71
CA GLN A 71 10.84 -0.65 -17.97
C GLN A 71 10.41 0.82 -17.82
N GLY A 72 10.76 1.48 -16.71
CA GLY A 72 10.54 2.93 -16.56
C GLY A 72 9.21 3.36 -15.97
N GLN A 73 8.27 2.43 -15.71
CA GLN A 73 6.99 2.77 -15.07
C GLN A 73 7.20 3.24 -13.62
N ASN A 74 6.63 4.39 -13.27
CA ASN A 74 6.71 4.96 -11.93
C ASN A 74 5.57 4.46 -11.02
N PHE A 75 5.91 4.26 -9.75
CA PHE A 75 5.01 3.84 -8.68
C PHE A 75 5.25 4.69 -7.44
N PHE A 76 4.18 5.24 -6.87
CA PHE A 76 4.24 5.97 -5.61
C PHE A 76 4.20 4.96 -4.48
N HIS A 77 5.19 4.98 -3.59
CA HIS A 77 5.25 4.07 -2.46
C HIS A 77 5.10 4.86 -1.16
N PHE A 78 3.93 4.71 -0.55
CA PHE A 78 3.61 5.24 0.77
C PHE A 78 4.00 4.21 1.81
N VAL A 79 4.76 4.62 2.83
CA VAL A 79 5.03 3.77 3.99
C VAL A 79 4.87 4.56 5.29
N LYS A 80 4.35 3.91 6.32
CA LYS A 80 4.27 4.41 7.68
C LYS A 80 4.87 3.42 8.67
N SER A 81 5.43 3.94 9.75
CA SER A 81 5.72 3.16 10.95
C SER A 81 4.53 3.15 11.90
N ASN A 82 4.62 2.35 12.95
CA ASN A 82 3.67 2.32 14.06
C ASN A 82 3.51 3.66 14.81
N SER A 83 4.43 4.62 14.64
CA SER A 83 4.35 5.92 15.30
C SER A 83 3.45 6.92 14.56
N TYR A 84 3.07 6.64 13.32
CA TYR A 84 2.07 7.44 12.60
C TYR A 84 0.71 6.76 12.75
N THR A 85 -0.17 7.29 13.58
CA THR A 85 -1.37 6.59 14.02
C THR A 85 -2.64 6.99 13.26
N ASP A 86 -2.57 7.98 12.39
CA ASP A 86 -3.74 8.41 11.63
C ASP A 86 -4.14 7.36 10.57
N ASP A 87 -5.39 7.42 10.13
CA ASP A 87 -5.87 6.68 8.97
C ASP A 87 -5.06 7.07 7.74
N ILE A 88 -4.19 6.16 7.28
CA ILE A 88 -3.29 6.38 6.15
C ILE A 88 -4.04 6.79 4.88
N PHE A 89 -5.26 6.29 4.67
CA PHE A 89 -6.06 6.62 3.50
C PHE A 89 -6.52 8.08 3.56
N THR A 90 -7.24 8.44 4.63
CA THR A 90 -7.86 9.75 4.79
C THR A 90 -6.84 10.85 5.08
N ALA A 91 -5.99 10.66 6.07
CA ALA A 91 -5.09 11.71 6.57
C ALA A 91 -3.85 11.91 5.69
N TRP A 92 -3.58 10.99 4.75
CA TRP A 92 -2.37 11.08 3.92
C TRP A 92 -2.57 10.75 2.45
N MET A 93 -2.97 9.53 2.09
CA MET A 93 -2.96 9.10 0.67
C MET A 93 -3.88 9.95 -0.18
N ALA A 94 -5.15 10.13 0.21
CA ALA A 94 -6.10 10.95 -0.54
C ALA A 94 -5.60 12.40 -0.70
N GLN A 95 -5.08 12.98 0.37
CA GLN A 95 -4.58 14.36 0.37
C GLN A 95 -3.33 14.53 -0.51
N GLN A 96 -2.42 13.56 -0.46
CA GLN A 96 -1.18 13.59 -1.22
C GLN A 96 -1.42 13.33 -2.72
N LEU A 97 -2.33 12.41 -3.04
CA LEU A 97 -2.72 12.10 -4.42
C LEU A 97 -3.69 13.14 -5.00
N LYS A 98 -4.26 14.00 -4.15
CA LYS A 98 -5.20 15.06 -4.52
C LYS A 98 -6.43 14.50 -5.25
N THR A 99 -6.99 13.42 -4.71
CA THR A 99 -8.18 12.77 -5.25
C THR A 99 -8.93 12.05 -4.15
N ASP A 100 -10.24 11.94 -4.33
CA ASP A 100 -11.05 11.05 -3.52
C ASP A 100 -10.70 9.60 -3.83
N LEU A 101 -10.78 8.74 -2.83
CA LEU A 101 -10.43 7.31 -2.91
C LEU A 101 -11.61 6.43 -2.50
N LEU A 102 -11.79 5.33 -3.22
CA LEU A 102 -12.66 4.20 -2.89
C LEU A 102 -11.77 3.08 -2.34
N ALA A 103 -11.87 2.77 -1.06
CA ALA A 103 -11.02 1.80 -0.37
C ALA A 103 -11.73 0.47 -0.12
N GLU A 104 -11.17 -0.61 -0.67
CA GLU A 104 -11.52 -1.99 -0.36
C GLU A 104 -10.53 -2.50 0.69
N THR A 105 -11.04 -2.77 1.89
CA THR A 105 -10.29 -3.41 2.96
C THR A 105 -11.21 -4.33 3.75
N TRP A 106 -10.63 -5.25 4.52
CA TRP A 106 -11.40 -6.16 5.36
C TRP A 106 -12.20 -5.40 6.42
N GLN A 107 -13.51 -5.27 6.20
CA GLN A 107 -14.40 -4.50 7.07
C GLN A 107 -15.16 -5.39 8.05
N ARG A 108 -14.51 -5.72 9.17
CA ARG A 108 -15.17 -6.46 10.25
C ARG A 108 -16.21 -5.57 10.94
N LYS A 109 -17.42 -6.11 11.14
CA LYS A 109 -18.49 -5.45 11.91
C LYS A 109 -17.95 -4.95 13.26
N GLY A 110 -18.24 -3.68 13.57
CA GLY A 110 -17.83 -3.01 14.82
C GLY A 110 -16.38 -2.51 14.87
N HIS A 111 -15.57 -2.71 13.81
CA HIS A 111 -14.16 -2.31 13.78
C HIS A 111 -13.75 -1.56 12.51
N ALA A 112 -14.68 -1.33 11.57
CA ALA A 112 -14.41 -0.50 10.40
C ALA A 112 -14.49 0.99 10.76
N LEU A 113 -13.52 1.78 10.31
CA LEU A 113 -13.67 3.24 10.26
C LEU A 113 -14.76 3.59 9.24
N PRO A 114 -15.63 4.58 9.48
CA PRO A 114 -16.63 5.00 8.50
C PRO A 114 -15.97 5.69 7.29
N SER A 115 -16.70 5.81 6.19
CA SER A 115 -16.33 6.76 5.12
C SER A 115 -16.09 8.15 5.73
N ASN A 116 -15.11 8.88 5.20
CA ASN A 116 -14.66 10.13 5.79
C ASN A 116 -14.54 11.24 4.74
N CYS A 117 -15.31 12.30 4.96
CA CYS A 117 -15.36 13.50 4.14
C CYS A 117 -15.00 14.77 4.93
N SER A 118 -14.26 14.65 6.04
CA SER A 118 -13.88 15.80 6.87
C SER A 118 -12.65 16.56 6.36
N LEU A 119 -11.94 16.01 5.38
CA LEU A 119 -10.77 16.61 4.73
C LEU A 119 -11.07 16.90 3.24
N PRO A 120 -10.29 17.76 2.56
CA PRO A 120 -10.58 18.18 1.18
C PRO A 120 -10.71 17.06 0.15
N TYR A 121 -10.02 15.95 0.36
CA TYR A 121 -10.14 14.74 -0.47
C TYR A 121 -10.69 13.59 0.35
N HIS A 122 -11.80 13.02 -0.11
CA HIS A 122 -12.62 12.09 0.65
C HIS A 122 -12.16 10.64 0.51
N VAL A 123 -12.50 9.81 1.48
CA VAL A 123 -12.28 8.36 1.42
C VAL A 123 -13.58 7.63 1.71
N TYR A 124 -14.00 6.81 0.76
CA TYR A 124 -15.21 6.00 0.84
C TYR A 124 -14.87 4.52 1.01
N ASN A 125 -15.59 3.83 1.89
CA ASN A 125 -15.46 2.38 2.05
C ASN A 125 -16.26 1.64 0.99
N ILE A 126 -15.61 0.81 0.18
CA ILE A 126 -16.29 -0.15 -0.69
C ILE A 126 -16.98 -1.18 0.21
N LYS A 127 -18.25 -1.53 -0.05
CA LYS A 127 -19.03 -2.48 0.76
C LYS A 127 -19.28 -3.79 0.04
N ALA A 128 -19.23 -3.78 -1.29
CA ALA A 128 -19.39 -4.96 -2.11
C ALA A 128 -18.63 -4.83 -3.43
N ILE A 129 -18.04 -5.95 -3.87
CA ILE A 129 -17.36 -6.08 -5.14
C ILE A 129 -17.86 -7.30 -5.93
N LYS A 130 -17.64 -7.32 -7.24
CA LYS A 130 -18.03 -8.40 -8.14
C LYS A 130 -16.91 -8.75 -9.11
N LEU A 131 -16.50 -10.02 -9.08
CA LEU A 131 -15.60 -10.59 -10.07
C LEU A 131 -16.39 -11.09 -11.28
N TYR A 132 -15.71 -11.16 -12.43
CA TYR A 132 -16.30 -11.69 -13.66
C TYR A 132 -16.82 -13.12 -13.44
N HIS A 133 -18.05 -13.40 -13.89
CA HIS A 133 -18.76 -14.67 -13.68
C HIS A 133 -18.91 -15.15 -12.23
N ARG A 134 -18.81 -14.25 -11.24
CA ARG A 134 -19.09 -14.58 -9.84
C ARG A 134 -20.24 -13.71 -9.31
N PRO A 135 -21.00 -14.20 -8.31
CA PRO A 135 -21.88 -13.32 -7.55
C PRO A 135 -21.05 -12.22 -6.88
N TYR A 136 -21.67 -11.07 -6.65
CA TYR A 136 -21.02 -10.06 -5.81
C TYR A 136 -20.90 -10.59 -4.38
N PHE A 137 -19.90 -10.11 -3.65
CA PHE A 137 -19.73 -10.43 -2.24
C PHE A 137 -19.37 -9.19 -1.45
N SER A 138 -19.66 -9.23 -0.15
CA SER A 138 -19.37 -8.13 0.75
C SER A 138 -17.87 -8.07 1.07
N SER A 139 -17.34 -6.85 1.20
CA SER A 139 -15.98 -6.56 1.67
C SER A 139 -15.69 -7.10 3.09
N TYR A 140 -16.74 -7.50 3.83
CA TYR A 140 -16.58 -8.28 5.07
C TYR A 140 -15.89 -9.62 4.85
N HIS A 141 -16.03 -10.22 3.67
CA HIS A 141 -15.44 -11.51 3.28
C HIS A 141 -14.16 -11.36 2.44
N ASP A 142 -13.67 -10.14 2.23
CA ASP A 142 -12.43 -9.90 1.49
C ASP A 142 -11.30 -9.51 2.44
N HIS A 143 -10.13 -10.13 2.25
CA HIS A 143 -8.90 -9.75 2.93
C HIS A 143 -8.02 -8.81 2.08
N SER A 144 -8.43 -8.52 0.85
CA SER A 144 -7.75 -7.60 -0.04
C SER A 144 -7.68 -6.19 0.56
N LYS A 145 -6.66 -5.45 0.14
CA LYS A 145 -6.33 -4.12 0.67
C LYS A 145 -5.87 -3.27 -0.49
N TRP A 146 -6.79 -2.51 -1.04
CA TRP A 146 -6.52 -1.65 -2.17
C TRP A 146 -7.45 -0.44 -2.16
N CYS A 147 -7.09 0.58 -2.91
CA CYS A 147 -8.01 1.67 -3.21
C CYS A 147 -7.83 2.17 -4.64
N VAL A 148 -8.89 2.73 -5.19
CA VAL A 148 -8.86 3.41 -6.49
C VAL A 148 -9.36 4.83 -6.35
N SER A 149 -8.92 5.73 -7.23
CA SER A 149 -9.52 7.05 -7.31
C SER A 149 -10.98 6.99 -7.79
N THR A 150 -11.80 7.96 -7.39
CA THR A 150 -13.18 8.07 -7.89
C THR A 150 -13.22 8.30 -9.41
N GLN A 151 -14.34 7.95 -10.02
CA GLN A 151 -14.57 8.18 -11.44
C GLN A 151 -14.45 9.67 -11.78
N GLY A 152 -13.75 9.99 -12.86
CA GLY A 152 -13.52 11.38 -13.30
C GLY A 152 -12.33 12.07 -12.65
N SER A 153 -11.59 11.39 -11.76
CA SER A 153 -10.33 11.92 -11.23
C SER A 153 -9.33 12.22 -12.36
N LYS A 154 -8.54 13.29 -12.20
CA LYS A 154 -7.48 13.67 -13.15
C LYS A 154 -6.47 12.53 -13.35
N TYR A 155 -6.13 11.84 -12.26
CA TYR A 155 -5.21 10.72 -12.26
C TYR A 155 -5.93 9.47 -11.77
N ARG A 156 -5.96 8.45 -12.62
CA ARG A 156 -6.60 7.15 -12.40
C ARG A 156 -5.74 6.26 -11.50
N TRP A 157 -5.76 6.54 -10.20
CA TRP A 157 -4.92 5.84 -9.23
C TRP A 157 -5.48 4.47 -8.88
N THR A 158 -4.60 3.49 -8.78
CA THR A 158 -4.82 2.23 -8.07
C THR A 158 -3.69 2.04 -7.09
N CYS A 159 -4.01 1.76 -5.84
CA CYS A 159 -3.06 1.48 -4.78
C CYS A 159 -3.35 0.11 -4.16
N ILE A 160 -2.31 -0.67 -3.88
CA ILE A 160 -2.40 -1.99 -3.22
C ILE A 160 -1.44 -1.99 -2.03
N GLY A 161 -1.85 -2.56 -0.90
CA GLY A 161 -1.07 -2.48 0.34
C GLY A 161 -1.38 -3.55 1.36
N ASP A 162 -0.99 -3.30 2.60
CA ASP A 162 -0.95 -4.28 3.69
C ASP A 162 -1.73 -3.87 4.95
N LEU A 163 -2.32 -2.67 4.97
CA LEU A 163 -3.15 -2.16 6.06
C LEU A 163 -4.65 -2.19 5.75
N ASN A 164 -5.49 -2.63 6.70
CA ASN A 164 -6.93 -2.42 6.63
C ASN A 164 -7.30 -1.05 7.18
N ARG A 165 -8.49 -0.54 6.82
CA ARG A 165 -9.06 0.70 7.37
C ARG A 165 -9.82 0.41 8.69
N ASP A 166 -9.07 0.04 9.72
CA ASP A 166 -9.54 -0.39 11.05
C ASP A 166 -8.73 0.32 12.15
N PRO A 167 -9.35 0.87 13.22
CA PRO A 167 -8.63 1.56 14.30
C PRO A 167 -7.51 0.73 14.94
N ARG A 168 -7.64 -0.59 14.99
CA ARG A 168 -6.61 -1.49 15.55
C ARG A 168 -5.38 -1.59 14.66
N GLN A 169 -5.49 -1.21 13.39
CA GLN A 169 -4.39 -1.15 12.42
C GLN A 169 -3.67 0.20 12.45
N ALA A 170 -4.20 1.20 13.17
CA ALA A 170 -3.57 2.52 13.33
C ALA A 170 -2.12 2.41 13.83
N PHE A 171 -1.87 1.49 14.75
CA PHE A 171 -0.55 1.26 15.35
C PHE A 171 0.30 0.23 14.59
N ARG A 172 -0.15 -0.26 13.42
CA ARG A 172 0.65 -1.14 12.58
C ARG A 172 1.46 -0.33 11.58
N SER A 173 2.72 -0.68 11.45
CA SER A 173 3.55 -0.28 10.32
C SER A 173 3.04 -0.96 9.04
N GLY A 174 3.23 -0.31 7.90
CA GLY A 174 2.76 -0.80 6.60
C GLY A 174 2.72 0.30 5.55
N GLY A 175 2.15 0.03 4.39
CA GLY A 175 2.16 0.94 3.27
C GLY A 175 1.32 0.50 2.07
N PHE A 176 1.35 1.36 1.04
CA PHE A 176 0.67 1.15 -0.22
C PHE A 176 1.58 1.53 -1.38
N ILE A 177 1.57 0.72 -2.43
CA ILE A 177 2.17 1.05 -3.72
C ILE A 177 1.05 1.45 -4.69
N CYS A 178 1.20 2.61 -5.30
CA CYS A 178 0.20 3.24 -6.16
C CYS A 178 0.74 3.43 -7.58
N THR A 179 -0.13 3.22 -8.55
CA THR A 179 0.13 3.46 -9.98
C THR A 179 -1.03 4.24 -10.59
N HIS A 180 -0.75 5.04 -11.61
CA HIS A 180 -1.77 5.69 -12.42
C HIS A 180 -1.94 5.03 -13.80
N ASN A 181 -1.53 3.76 -13.93
CA ASN A 181 -1.79 2.95 -15.11
C ASN A 181 -3.30 2.76 -15.29
N GLN A 182 -3.81 3.16 -16.45
CA GLN A 182 -5.25 3.19 -16.71
C GLN A 182 -5.87 1.80 -16.81
N GLU A 183 -5.14 0.82 -17.36
CA GLU A 183 -5.64 -0.55 -17.49
C GLU A 183 -5.86 -1.18 -16.11
N ILE A 184 -4.89 -1.01 -15.22
CA ILE A 184 -4.99 -1.46 -13.83
C ILE A 184 -6.15 -0.76 -13.13
N TYR A 185 -6.27 0.56 -13.28
CA TYR A 185 -7.40 1.31 -12.73
C TYR A 185 -8.75 0.77 -13.19
N TYR A 186 -8.93 0.57 -14.49
CA TYR A 186 -10.19 0.07 -15.01
C TYR A 186 -10.47 -1.36 -14.56
N ALA A 187 -9.45 -2.20 -14.42
CA ALA A 187 -9.60 -3.55 -13.89
C ALA A 187 -10.15 -3.54 -12.46
N PHE A 188 -9.60 -2.71 -11.57
CA PHE A 188 -10.04 -2.60 -10.18
C PHE A 188 -11.37 -1.84 -10.03
N HIS A 189 -11.53 -0.71 -10.72
CA HIS A 189 -12.74 0.10 -10.63
C HIS A 189 -13.98 -0.65 -11.14
N ARG A 190 -13.84 -1.58 -12.11
CA ARG A 190 -14.94 -2.44 -12.58
C ARG A 190 -15.42 -3.46 -11.54
N LEU A 191 -14.64 -3.72 -10.49
CA LEU A 191 -15.05 -4.63 -9.42
C LEU A 191 -16.06 -3.97 -8.49
N LEU A 192 -16.07 -2.64 -8.40
CA LEU A 192 -16.93 -1.88 -7.51
C LEU A 192 -18.42 -2.16 -7.80
N VAL A 193 -19.17 -2.57 -6.77
CA VAL A 193 -20.64 -2.64 -6.84
C VAL A 193 -21.27 -1.55 -5.99
N HIS A 194 -20.81 -1.40 -4.75
CA HIS A 194 -21.37 -0.45 -3.80
C HIS A 194 -20.30 0.06 -2.85
N TYR A 195 -20.39 1.34 -2.47
CA TYR A 195 -19.60 1.96 -1.42
C TYR A 195 -20.53 2.76 -0.49
N GLU A 196 -20.09 2.91 0.75
CA GLU A 196 -20.77 3.70 1.78
C GLU A 196 -20.48 5.19 1.57
N PRO A 197 -21.50 6.05 1.40
CA PRO A 197 -21.30 7.50 1.37
C PRO A 197 -20.87 8.03 2.75
N CYS A 198 -20.45 9.29 2.80
CA CYS A 198 -20.36 9.98 4.07
C CYS A 198 -21.75 10.41 4.53
N ASP A 199 -21.92 10.51 5.85
CA ASP A 199 -23.10 11.11 6.48
C ASP A 199 -23.16 12.64 6.27
#